data_AF-A0A1F7PU59-F1
#
_entry.id   AF-A0A1F7PU59-F1
#
_cell.length_a   1.000
_cell.length_b   1.000
_cell.length_c   1.000
_cell.angle_alpha   90.00
_cell.angle_beta   90.00
_cell.angle_gamma   90.00
#
_symmetry.space_group_name_H-M   'P 1'
#
loop_
_entity.id
_entity.type
_entity.pdbx_description
1 polymer ?
#
loop_
_entity_poly.entity_id
_entity_poly.type
_entity_poly.pdbx_seq_one_letter_code
_entity_poly.pdbx_strand_id
1 'polypeptide(L)'
;MLAVAKARFVRVSARKARLVLDQIRGKPVGEALATLSYTPRAAARLVEKVLRSAVANAEHNYQVRNLDDLRVVRAIADGGPSMKRVQPRAMGRAFFIRHKMSHLTIGVSDETNGVQRPAAPARPAAPAATPRAAAPKARAPRRETKATAKTKTKPSKEKA
;
A
#
# COMPACT_ATOMS: atom_id res chain seq x y z
N MET A 1 -21.49 18.93 0.54
CA MET A 1 -20.34 19.81 0.83
C MET A 1 -19.17 19.02 1.39
N LEU A 2 -17.91 19.45 1.20
CA LEU A 2 -16.73 18.68 1.64
C LEU A 2 -15.72 19.56 2.40
N ALA A 3 -15.58 19.34 3.70
CA ALA A 3 -14.52 19.93 4.52
C ALA A 3 -13.28 19.03 4.51
N VAL A 4 -12.09 19.57 4.22
CA VAL A 4 -10.85 18.80 4.05
C VAL A 4 -9.79 19.20 5.08
N ALA A 5 -9.13 18.22 5.68
CA ALA A 5 -7.93 18.40 6.48
C ALA A 5 -6.76 17.58 5.90
N LYS A 6 -5.56 18.17 5.94
CA LYS A 6 -4.33 17.56 5.41
C LYS A 6 -3.21 17.64 6.43
N ALA A 7 -2.55 16.51 6.69
CA ALA A 7 -1.29 16.47 7.42
C ALA A 7 -0.16 16.05 6.49
N ARG A 8 0.85 16.92 6.35
CA ARG A 8 1.99 16.67 5.45
C ARG A 8 3.22 16.22 6.22
N PHE A 9 4.08 15.43 5.56
CA PHE A 9 5.35 14.94 6.09
C PHE A 9 5.23 14.13 7.38
N VAL A 10 4.17 13.33 7.47
CA VAL A 10 3.95 12.44 8.61
C VAL A 10 4.97 11.30 8.56
N ARG A 11 5.69 11.07 9.67
CA ARG A 11 6.72 10.03 9.80
C ARG A 11 6.12 8.62 9.96
N VAL A 12 5.23 8.25 9.05
CA VAL A 12 4.61 6.92 8.97
C VAL A 12 4.61 6.50 7.50
N SER A 13 4.78 5.20 7.24
CA SER A 13 4.64 4.67 5.89
C SER A 13 3.18 4.69 5.46
N ALA A 14 2.89 5.14 4.24
CA ALA A 14 1.52 5.19 3.70
C ALA A 14 0.74 3.88 3.88
N ARG A 15 1.38 2.71 3.68
CA ARG A 15 0.73 1.39 3.87
C ARG A 15 0.18 1.19 5.29
N LYS A 16 0.91 1.60 6.33
CA LYS A 16 0.47 1.47 7.73
C LYS A 16 -0.67 2.44 8.04
N ALA A 17 -0.67 3.63 7.45
CA ALA A 17 -1.75 4.59 7.60
C ALA A 17 -3.03 4.15 6.88
N ARG A 18 -2.91 3.57 5.67
CA ARG A 18 -4.05 3.05 4.89
C ARG A 18 -4.88 2.03 5.67
N LEU A 19 -4.23 1.10 6.37
CA LEU A 19 -4.92 0.10 7.20
C LEU A 19 -5.88 0.73 8.22
N VAL A 20 -5.52 1.87 8.79
CA VAL A 20 -6.36 2.59 9.75
C VAL A 20 -7.41 3.44 9.02
N LEU A 21 -7.02 4.12 7.92
CA LEU A 21 -7.94 4.92 7.12
C LEU A 21 -9.07 4.09 6.51
N ASP A 22 -8.79 2.84 6.14
CA ASP A 22 -9.79 1.93 5.59
C ASP A 22 -10.83 1.50 6.64
N GLN A 23 -10.50 1.54 7.94
CA GLN A 23 -11.45 1.24 9.02
C GLN A 23 -12.46 2.36 9.28
N ILE A 24 -12.11 3.60 8.93
CA ILE A 24 -12.93 4.79 9.20
C ILE A 24 -13.67 5.29 7.96
N ARG A 25 -13.33 4.81 6.76
CA ARG A 25 -13.95 5.25 5.51
C ARG A 25 -15.44 4.91 5.50
N GLY A 26 -16.29 5.90 5.27
CA GLY A 26 -17.75 5.76 5.22
C GLY A 26 -18.46 5.70 6.57
N LYS A 27 -17.72 5.76 7.69
CA LYS A 27 -18.31 5.80 9.03
C LYS A 27 -18.73 7.22 9.43
N PRO A 28 -19.73 7.36 10.32
CA PRO A 28 -20.01 8.63 10.96
C PRO A 28 -18.83 9.05 11.86
N VAL A 29 -18.66 10.35 12.07
CA VAL A 29 -17.53 10.90 12.82
C VAL A 29 -17.44 10.35 14.25
N GLY A 30 -18.57 10.20 14.94
CA GLY A 30 -18.61 9.64 16.30
C GLY A 30 -18.04 8.22 16.38
N GLU A 31 -18.51 7.32 15.52
CA GLU A 31 -17.99 5.94 15.44
C GLU A 31 -16.52 5.89 14.98
N ALA A 32 -16.14 6.79 14.07
CA ALA A 32 -14.76 6.87 13.59
C ALA A 32 -13.81 7.28 14.73
N LEU A 33 -14.18 8.26 15.55
CA LEU A 33 -13.39 8.67 16.72
C LEU A 33 -13.26 7.53 17.73
N ALA A 34 -14.36 6.85 18.07
CA ALA A 34 -14.33 5.69 18.96
C ALA A 34 -13.42 4.58 18.41
N THR A 35 -13.56 4.23 17.12
CA THR A 35 -12.71 3.21 16.47
C THR A 35 -11.22 3.59 16.55
N LEU A 36 -10.88 4.85 16.33
CA LEU A 36 -9.49 5.33 16.36
C LEU A 36 -8.90 5.30 17.76
N SER A 37 -9.66 5.65 18.80
CA SER A 37 -9.18 5.64 20.19
C SER A 37 -8.78 4.25 20.69
N TYR A 38 -9.49 3.20 20.26
CA TYR A 38 -9.21 1.81 20.69
C TYR A 38 -8.31 1.02 19.74
N THR A 39 -7.88 1.61 18.61
CA THR A 39 -7.03 0.90 17.65
C THR A 39 -5.56 0.89 18.14
N PRO A 40 -4.91 -0.28 18.28
CA PRO A 40 -3.55 -0.39 18.87
C PRO A 40 -2.42 0.06 17.93
N ARG A 41 -2.73 0.76 16.83
CA ARG A 41 -1.75 1.19 15.83
C ARG A 41 -1.31 2.62 16.12
N ALA A 42 0.00 2.89 16.09
CA ALA A 42 0.53 4.24 16.24
C ALA A 42 -0.02 5.26 15.21
N ALA A 43 -0.41 4.79 14.02
CA ALA A 43 -1.04 5.63 13.01
C ALA A 43 -2.41 6.17 13.44
N ALA A 44 -3.13 5.48 14.34
CA ALA A 44 -4.47 5.88 14.79
C ALA A 44 -4.44 7.23 15.51
N ARG A 45 -3.48 7.44 16.42
CA ARG A 45 -3.30 8.72 17.12
C ARG A 45 -3.05 9.90 16.19
N LEU A 46 -2.40 9.66 15.05
CA LEU A 46 -2.14 10.70 14.04
C LEU A 46 -3.39 10.98 13.20
N VAL A 47 -4.10 9.92 12.78
CA VAL A 47 -5.35 10.04 12.03
C VAL A 47 -6.44 10.71 12.86
N GLU A 48 -6.53 10.40 14.17
CA GLU A 48 -7.45 11.04 15.12
C GLU A 48 -7.26 12.56 15.17
N LYS A 49 -6.01 13.04 15.24
CA LYS A 49 -5.72 14.48 15.21
C LYS A 49 -6.17 15.14 13.92
N VAL A 50 -5.97 14.48 12.78
CA VAL A 50 -6.40 15.00 11.47
C VAL A 50 -7.92 15.01 11.36
N LEU A 51 -8.60 13.98 11.87
CA LEU A 51 -10.05 13.90 11.88
C LEU A 51 -10.66 15.00 12.75
N ARG A 52 -10.13 15.23 13.96
CA ARG A 52 -10.55 16.35 14.83
C ARG A 52 -10.36 17.71 14.15
N SER A 53 -9.25 17.90 13.44
CA SER A 53 -9.03 19.11 12.65
C SER A 53 -10.03 19.26 11.50
N ALA A 54 -10.43 18.16 10.86
CA ALA A 54 -11.45 18.20 9.80
C ALA A 54 -12.83 18.61 10.35
N VAL A 55 -13.19 18.11 11.53
CA VAL A 55 -14.42 18.48 12.24
C VAL A 55 -14.40 19.96 12.62
N ALA A 56 -13.32 20.45 13.23
CA ALA A 56 -13.19 21.87 13.57
C ALA A 56 -13.26 22.79 12.33
N ASN A 57 -12.70 22.35 11.20
CA ASN A 57 -12.83 23.08 9.94
C ASN A 57 -14.27 23.09 9.41
N ALA A 58 -15.01 22.00 9.62
CA ALA A 58 -16.42 21.91 9.24
C ALA A 58 -17.28 22.88 10.08
N GLU A 59 -17.08 22.86 11.40
CA GLU A 59 -17.74 23.78 12.34
C GLU A 59 -17.45 25.25 12.02
N HIS A 60 -16.18 25.61 11.86
CA HIS A 60 -15.79 27.01 11.71
C HIS A 60 -16.14 27.59 10.33
N ASN A 61 -15.85 26.87 9.25
CA ASN A 61 -15.97 27.43 7.90
C ASN A 61 -17.36 27.24 7.29
N TYR A 62 -18.10 26.22 7.71
CA TYR A 62 -19.41 25.88 7.15
C TYR A 62 -20.54 25.99 8.18
N GLN A 63 -20.23 26.47 9.41
CA GLN A 63 -21.18 26.68 10.51
C GLN A 63 -22.10 25.49 10.78
N VAL A 64 -21.57 24.28 10.58
CA VAL A 64 -22.35 23.06 10.81
C VAL A 64 -22.61 22.95 12.32
N ARG A 65 -23.89 22.97 12.70
CA ARG A 65 -24.31 22.83 14.11
C ARG A 65 -24.38 21.37 14.56
N ASN A 66 -24.65 20.44 13.65
CA ASN A 66 -24.88 19.04 13.98
C ASN A 66 -23.65 18.21 13.59
N LEU A 67 -22.84 17.87 14.58
CA LEU A 67 -21.68 16.99 14.40
C LEU A 67 -22.06 15.54 14.05
N ASP A 68 -23.26 15.11 14.42
CA ASP A 68 -23.69 13.72 14.32
C ASP A 68 -24.00 13.28 12.88
N ASP A 69 -24.31 14.24 12.01
CA ASP A 69 -24.61 14.00 10.60
C ASP A 69 -23.34 13.90 9.73
N LEU A 70 -22.17 14.30 10.27
CA LEU A 70 -20.91 14.29 9.54
C LEU A 70 -20.41 12.86 9.30
N ARG A 71 -20.06 12.58 8.04
CA ARG A 71 -19.49 11.30 7.61
C ARG A 71 -18.14 11.47 6.93
N VAL A 72 -17.26 10.49 7.14
CA VAL A 72 -15.94 10.46 6.50
C VAL A 72 -16.08 9.96 5.06
N VAL A 73 -16.16 10.89 4.10
CA VAL A 73 -16.28 10.57 2.67
C VAL A 73 -14.93 10.22 2.06
N ARG A 74 -13.88 10.98 2.38
CA ARG A 74 -12.56 10.82 1.77
C ARG A 74 -11.52 10.53 2.84
N ALA A 75 -10.80 9.41 2.71
CA ALA A 75 -9.72 9.04 3.61
C ALA A 75 -8.57 8.43 2.80
N ILE A 76 -7.54 9.23 2.54
CA ILE A 76 -6.42 8.87 1.65
C ILE A 76 -5.08 9.10 2.36
N ALA A 77 -4.14 8.18 2.13
CA ALA A 77 -2.74 8.33 2.49
C ALA A 77 -1.86 8.20 1.25
N ASP A 78 -1.21 9.30 0.90
CA ASP A 78 -0.27 9.40 -0.21
C ASP A 78 1.17 9.18 0.26
N GLY A 79 2.00 8.67 -0.64
CA GLY A 79 3.43 8.52 -0.39
C GLY A 79 4.10 9.89 -0.38
N GLY A 80 4.95 10.13 0.63
CA GLY A 80 5.77 11.33 0.73
C GLY A 80 7.24 11.07 0.37
N PRO A 81 8.10 12.09 0.55
CA PRO A 81 9.54 11.92 0.37
C PRO A 81 10.09 10.85 1.33
N SER A 82 11.10 10.14 0.86
CA SER A 82 11.74 9.06 1.62
C SER A 82 13.19 9.39 1.90
N MET A 83 13.58 9.39 3.17
CA MET A 83 14.97 9.56 3.57
C MET A 83 15.73 8.25 3.42
N LYS A 84 16.87 8.28 2.71
CA LYS A 84 17.78 7.14 2.54
C LYS A 84 18.84 7.17 3.64
N ARG A 85 19.11 6.03 4.27
CA ARG A 85 20.21 5.80 5.23
C ARG A 85 20.94 4.53 4.82
N VAL A 86 22.27 4.55 4.85
CA VAL A 86 23.10 3.37 4.53
C VAL A 86 23.19 2.49 5.78
N GLN A 87 23.05 1.19 5.59
CA GLN A 87 23.26 0.19 6.64
C GLN A 87 24.35 -0.80 6.17
N PRO A 88 25.47 -0.93 6.91
CA PRO A 88 26.51 -1.89 6.58
C PRO A 88 26.00 -3.33 6.76
N ARG A 89 26.46 -4.24 5.90
CA ARG A 89 26.15 -5.67 5.92
C ARG A 89 27.40 -6.52 5.67
N ALA A 90 27.27 -7.82 5.89
CA ALA A 90 28.35 -8.79 5.71
C ALA A 90 29.00 -8.72 4.32
N MET A 91 30.28 -9.09 4.24
CA MET A 91 31.10 -9.10 3.02
C MET A 91 31.21 -7.73 2.32
N GLY A 92 31.34 -6.64 3.09
CA GLY A 92 31.51 -5.28 2.54
C GLY A 92 30.28 -4.74 1.79
N ARG A 93 29.11 -5.37 1.92
CA ARG A 93 27.88 -4.95 1.24
C ARG A 93 27.21 -3.79 1.97
N ALA A 94 26.57 -2.88 1.23
CA ALA A 94 25.81 -1.76 1.76
C ALA A 94 24.35 -1.83 1.30
N PHE A 95 23.40 -1.82 2.25
CA PHE A 95 21.96 -1.75 1.96
C PHE A 95 21.40 -0.37 2.33
N PHE A 96 20.29 0.00 1.72
CA PHE A 96 19.61 1.27 2.00
C PHE A 96 18.34 1.05 2.82
N ILE A 97 18.29 1.64 4.02
CA ILE A 97 17.05 1.81 4.78
C ILE A 97 16.34 3.05 4.27
N ARG A 98 15.03 2.92 3.97
CA ARG A 98 14.18 4.03 3.53
C ARG A 98 13.19 4.39 4.62
N HIS A 99 13.38 5.53 5.27
CA HIS A 99 12.39 6.12 6.17
C HIS A 99 11.36 6.87 5.33
N LYS A 100 10.25 6.19 5.03
CA LYS A 100 9.17 6.72 4.20
C LYS A 100 8.31 7.68 5.01
N MET A 101 7.96 8.83 4.43
CA MET A 101 6.92 9.72 4.95
C MET A 101 5.60 9.51 4.20
N SER A 102 4.52 10.04 4.75
CA SER A 102 3.21 10.08 4.11
C SER A 102 2.54 11.43 4.24
N HIS A 103 1.62 11.71 3.32
CA HIS A 103 0.66 12.81 3.44
C HIS A 103 -0.73 12.20 3.68
N LEU A 104 -1.40 12.64 4.74
CA LEU A 104 -2.76 12.19 5.09
C LEU A 104 -3.75 13.25 4.63
N THR A 105 -4.82 12.82 3.97
CA THR A 105 -5.95 13.67 3.59
C THR A 105 -7.23 13.03 4.08
N ILE A 106 -7.97 13.74 4.93
CA ILE A 106 -9.29 13.35 5.42
C ILE A 106 -10.30 14.41 4.97
N GLY A 107 -11.42 13.97 4.41
CA GLY A 107 -12.52 14.81 3.99
C GLY A 107 -13.82 14.33 4.64
N VAL A 108 -14.54 15.28 5.23
CA VAL A 108 -15.81 15.06 5.94
C VAL A 108 -16.93 15.80 5.21
N SER A 109 -18.11 15.20 5.17
CA SER A 109 -19.28 15.71 4.47
C SER A 109 -20.57 15.33 5.20
N ASP A 110 -21.57 16.20 5.08
CA ASP A 110 -22.92 15.98 5.60
C ASP A 110 -23.81 15.29 4.57
N GLU A 111 -23.33 15.08 3.34
CA GLU A 111 -24.15 14.48 2.29
C GLU A 111 -24.51 13.04 2.65
N THR A 112 -25.82 12.84 2.82
CA THR A 112 -26.56 11.61 3.06
C THR A 112 -26.48 10.62 1.88
N ASN A 113 -25.34 10.49 1.21
CA ASN A 113 -25.15 9.47 0.20
C ASN A 113 -24.65 8.18 0.86
N GLY A 114 -25.63 7.45 1.41
CA GLY A 114 -25.55 5.99 1.41
C GLY A 114 -25.52 5.47 -0.02
N VAL A 115 -24.71 4.42 -0.23
CA VAL A 115 -24.58 3.62 -1.46
C VAL A 115 -23.71 4.31 -2.53
N GLN A 116 -22.47 3.86 -2.76
CA GLN A 116 -22.19 2.55 -3.35
C GLN A 116 -21.13 1.78 -2.57
N ARG A 117 -21.57 0.80 -1.78
CA ARG A 117 -20.95 -0.50 -1.94
C ARG A 117 -21.50 -1.00 -3.28
N PRO A 118 -20.74 -1.03 -4.39
CA PRO A 118 -21.13 -1.97 -5.42
C PRO A 118 -21.16 -3.31 -4.70
N ALA A 119 -22.36 -3.91 -4.63
CA ALA A 119 -22.46 -5.34 -4.39
C ALA A 119 -21.32 -5.96 -5.20
N ALA A 120 -20.45 -6.74 -4.56
CA ALA A 120 -19.48 -7.51 -5.29
C ALA A 120 -20.25 -8.14 -6.45
N PRO A 121 -19.85 -7.94 -7.73
CA PRO A 121 -20.52 -8.65 -8.79
C PRO A 121 -20.44 -10.10 -8.38
N ALA A 122 -21.61 -10.72 -8.16
CA ALA A 122 -21.69 -12.15 -7.95
C ALA A 122 -20.86 -12.73 -9.08
N ARG A 123 -19.70 -13.31 -8.74
CA ARG A 123 -18.93 -14.05 -9.74
C ARG A 123 -19.94 -15.04 -10.29
N PRO A 124 -20.28 -15.00 -11.59
CA PRO A 124 -21.10 -16.07 -12.14
C PRO A 124 -20.35 -17.34 -11.79
N ALA A 125 -21.06 -18.28 -11.16
CA ALA A 125 -20.54 -19.59 -10.84
C ALA A 125 -19.75 -20.08 -12.05
N ALA A 126 -18.48 -20.45 -11.83
CA ALA A 126 -17.66 -21.02 -12.88
C ALA A 126 -18.46 -22.15 -13.54
N PRO A 127 -18.71 -22.10 -14.86
CA PRO A 127 -19.31 -23.24 -15.53
C PRO A 127 -18.37 -24.43 -15.36
N ALA A 128 -18.99 -25.59 -15.11
CA ALA A 128 -18.37 -26.87 -14.81
C ALA A 128 -17.10 -27.13 -15.61
N ALA A 129 -16.08 -27.62 -14.91
CA ALA A 129 -14.88 -28.18 -15.49
C ALA A 129 -15.23 -29.21 -16.56
N THR A 130 -14.92 -28.90 -17.82
CA THR A 130 -14.73 -29.91 -18.85
C THR A 130 -13.43 -30.64 -18.50
N PRO A 131 -13.40 -31.98 -18.41
CA PRO A 131 -12.16 -32.68 -18.12
C PRO A 131 -11.23 -32.49 -19.31
N ARG A 132 -10.16 -31.72 -19.12
CA ARG A 132 -9.11 -31.56 -20.11
C ARG A 132 -8.43 -32.92 -20.28
N ALA A 133 -8.72 -33.54 -21.42
CA ALA A 133 -8.08 -34.77 -21.88
C ALA A 133 -6.56 -34.70 -21.69
N ALA A 134 -6.02 -35.73 -21.06
CA ALA A 134 -4.59 -35.94 -20.92
C ALA A 134 -3.97 -36.16 -22.30
N ALA A 135 -3.00 -35.32 -22.65
CA ALA A 135 -2.03 -35.58 -23.72
C ALA A 135 -0.62 -35.31 -23.18
N PRO A 136 0.38 -36.13 -23.57
CA PRO A 136 1.54 -36.43 -22.75
C PRO A 136 2.61 -35.33 -22.81
N LYS A 137 3.30 -35.14 -21.68
CA LYS A 137 4.53 -34.32 -21.62
C LYS A 137 5.63 -35.01 -22.42
N ALA A 138 5.84 -34.58 -23.66
CA ALA A 138 7.10 -34.81 -24.36
C ALA A 138 8.20 -34.00 -23.65
N ARG A 139 9.12 -34.72 -23.01
CA ARG A 139 10.33 -34.19 -22.37
C ARG A 139 11.34 -33.85 -23.47
N ALA A 140 11.51 -32.57 -23.81
CA ALA A 140 12.62 -32.15 -24.67
C ALA A 140 13.96 -32.28 -23.88
N PRO A 141 15.03 -32.80 -24.49
CA PRO A 141 16.27 -33.14 -23.80
C PRO A 141 17.10 -31.89 -23.48
N ARG A 142 17.75 -31.96 -22.32
CA ARG A 142 18.74 -31.00 -21.82
C ARG A 142 19.91 -30.96 -22.82
N ARG A 143 20.12 -29.82 -23.49
CA ARG A 143 21.24 -29.65 -24.42
C ARG A 143 22.53 -29.43 -23.62
N GLU A 144 23.32 -30.50 -23.49
CA GLU A 144 24.70 -30.44 -23.05
C GLU A 144 25.52 -29.61 -24.05
N THR A 145 26.10 -28.49 -23.61
CA THR A 145 27.17 -27.84 -24.36
C THR A 145 28.44 -28.66 -24.16
N LYS A 146 28.71 -29.52 -25.15
CA LYS A 146 29.94 -30.30 -25.27
C LYS A 146 31.16 -29.38 -25.22
N ALA A 147 32.13 -29.81 -24.42
CA ALA A 147 33.52 -29.42 -24.52
C ALA A 147 34.03 -29.57 -25.96
N THR A 148 34.66 -28.52 -26.49
CA THR A 148 35.54 -28.61 -27.66
C THR A 148 36.98 -28.69 -27.17
N ALA A 149 37.49 -29.92 -27.10
CA ALA A 149 38.92 -30.20 -27.14
C ALA A 149 39.25 -30.79 -28.52
N LYS A 150 40.16 -30.13 -29.25
CA LYS A 150 41.12 -30.68 -30.22
C LYS A 150 42.14 -29.55 -30.51
N THR A 151 43.31 -29.48 -29.87
CA THR A 151 44.65 -30.00 -30.33
C THR A 151 44.93 -29.65 -31.79
N LYS A 152 46.06 -29.07 -32.25
CA LYS A 152 47.50 -29.08 -31.89
C LYS A 152 48.09 -27.71 -32.33
N THR A 153 49.21 -27.20 -31.81
CA THR A 153 50.55 -27.41 -32.42
C THR A 153 51.61 -26.82 -31.47
N LYS A 154 52.64 -27.63 -31.18
CA LYS A 154 53.89 -27.26 -30.50
C LYS A 154 54.85 -26.74 -31.58
N PRO A 155 55.69 -25.73 -31.30
CA PRO A 155 57.07 -25.83 -31.75
C PRO A 155 58.02 -25.78 -30.55
N SER A 156 58.80 -26.85 -30.50
CA SER A 156 60.11 -26.91 -29.87
C SER A 156 61.08 -25.89 -30.45
N LYS A 157 62.01 -25.45 -29.58
CA LYS A 157 63.41 -25.01 -29.78
C LYS A 157 63.65 -23.67 -29.08
N GLU A 158 64.78 -23.36 -28.45
CA GLU A 158 66.01 -24.07 -28.09
C GLU A 158 66.90 -23.00 -27.43
N LYS A 159 67.45 -23.29 -26.23
CA LYS A 159 68.71 -22.77 -25.62
C LYS A 159 68.88 -21.24 -25.48
N ALA A 160 69.75 -20.72 -24.61
CA ALA A 160 70.93 -21.24 -23.94
C ALA A 160 71.03 -20.71 -22.51
#